data_AF-A0A661T9G9-F1
#
_entry.id   AF-A0A661T9G9-F1
#
_cell.length_a   1.000
_cell.length_b   1.000
_cell.length_c   1.000
_cell.angle_alpha   90.00
_cell.angle_beta   90.00
_cell.angle_gamma   90.00
#
_symmetry.space_group_name_H-M   'P 1'
#
loop_
_entity.id
_entity.type
_entity.pdbx_description
1 polymer ?
#
loop_
_entity_poly.entity_id
_entity_poly.type
_entity_poly.pdbx_seq_one_letter_code
_entity_poly.pdbx_strand_id
1 'polypeptide(L)'
;MEVEKTVFRAYDIRGVYGRTIDENLFEAIGNVVSRFLGSSLIVGMDCRISSPALKDAFIKGARKAGINIIDVGLVPRGATSFWSWKRGIP
;
A
#
# COMPACT_ATOMS: atom_id res chain seq x y z
N MET A 1 -14.56 -9.93 -6.76
CA MET A 1 -13.40 -10.50 -6.06
C MET A 1 -13.87 -10.93 -4.69
N GLU A 2 -13.70 -12.21 -4.35
CA GLU A 2 -13.95 -12.70 -3.00
C GLU A 2 -12.68 -12.48 -2.17
N VAL A 3 -12.82 -11.87 -0.98
CA VAL A 3 -11.69 -11.52 -0.13
C VAL A 3 -11.84 -12.20 1.21
N GLU A 4 -10.81 -12.93 1.64
CA GLU A 4 -10.80 -13.56 2.96
C GLU A 4 -10.73 -12.47 4.03
N LYS A 5 -11.80 -12.29 4.81
CA LYS A 5 -11.89 -11.21 5.81
C LYS A 5 -10.78 -11.24 6.86
N THR A 6 -10.19 -12.41 7.11
CA THR A 6 -9.10 -12.58 8.08
C THR A 6 -7.85 -11.77 7.71
N VAL A 7 -7.69 -11.35 6.44
CA VAL A 7 -6.53 -10.55 6.03
C VAL A 7 -6.53 -9.15 6.67
N PHE A 8 -7.69 -8.62 7.02
CA PHE A 8 -7.81 -7.34 7.73
C PHE A 8 -7.71 -7.59 9.24
N ARG A 9 -6.57 -7.24 9.82
CA ARG A 9 -6.29 -7.36 11.26
C ARG A 9 -6.59 -6.04 11.96
N ALA A 10 -6.44 -6.01 13.28
CA ALA A 10 -6.72 -4.83 14.10
C ALA A 10 -5.88 -3.60 13.71
N TYR A 11 -4.64 -3.80 13.23
CA TYR A 11 -3.69 -2.71 12.97
C TYR A 11 -3.10 -2.70 11.57
N ASP A 12 -3.25 -3.78 10.80
CA ASP A 12 -2.66 -3.91 9.47
C ASP A 12 -3.38 -4.94 8.59
N ILE A 13 -2.96 -5.03 7.34
CA ILE A 13 -3.39 -6.06 6.39
C ILE A 13 -2.29 -7.12 6.31
N ARG A 14 -2.64 -8.39 6.52
CA ARG A 14 -1.67 -9.48 6.58
C ARG A 14 -2.22 -10.78 6.02
N GLY A 15 -1.48 -11.37 5.10
CA GLY A 15 -1.81 -12.65 4.50
C GLY A 15 -0.63 -13.30 3.77
N VAL A 16 -0.91 -14.38 3.07
CA VAL A 16 0.05 -15.16 2.28
C VAL A 16 -0.13 -14.79 0.81
N TYR A 17 0.93 -14.26 0.19
CA TYR A 17 0.93 -13.87 -1.21
C TYR A 17 0.61 -15.07 -2.13
N GLY A 18 -0.28 -14.86 -3.10
CA GLY A 18 -0.77 -15.90 -4.01
C GLY A 18 -1.81 -16.85 -3.41
N ARG A 19 -2.19 -16.66 -2.13
CA ARG A 19 -3.27 -17.44 -1.48
C ARG A 19 -4.37 -16.54 -0.93
N THR A 20 -3.99 -15.60 -0.06
CA THR A 20 -4.97 -14.73 0.64
C THR A 20 -4.78 -13.25 0.32
N ILE A 21 -3.61 -12.87 -0.20
CA ILE A 21 -3.37 -11.54 -0.77
C ILE A 21 -2.74 -11.66 -2.15
N ASP A 22 -3.11 -10.75 -3.04
CA ASP A 22 -2.62 -10.65 -4.41
C ASP A 22 -2.64 -9.19 -4.91
N GLU A 23 -2.22 -8.98 -6.14
CA GLU A 23 -2.21 -7.69 -6.82
C GLU A 23 -3.61 -7.10 -6.98
N ASN A 24 -4.62 -7.93 -7.26
CA ASN A 24 -5.99 -7.45 -7.44
C ASN A 24 -6.52 -6.83 -6.14
N LEU A 25 -6.26 -7.48 -5.01
CA LEU A 25 -6.61 -6.98 -3.69
C LEU A 25 -5.84 -5.69 -3.37
N PHE A 26 -4.53 -5.66 -3.62
CA PHE A 26 -3.72 -4.47 -3.33
C PHE A 26 -4.07 -3.28 -4.23
N GLU A 27 -4.45 -3.50 -5.50
CA GLU A 27 -4.99 -2.46 -6.38
C GLU A 27 -6.32 -1.92 -5.85
N ALA A 28 -7.23 -2.79 -5.38
CA ALA A 28 -8.48 -2.37 -4.78
C ALA A 28 -8.26 -1.57 -3.48
N ILE A 29 -7.36 -2.03 -2.61
CA ILE A 29 -7.00 -1.33 -1.36
C ILE A 29 -6.43 0.05 -1.70
N GLY A 30 -5.46 0.12 -2.63
CA GLY A 30 -4.86 1.37 -3.07
C GLY A 30 -5.92 2.36 -3.56
N ASN A 31 -6.92 1.88 -4.33
CA ASN A 31 -8.00 2.73 -4.81
C ASN A 31 -8.92 3.26 -3.71
N VAL A 32 -9.27 2.41 -2.74
CA VAL A 32 -10.21 2.78 -1.66
C VAL A 32 -9.53 3.67 -0.62
N VAL A 33 -8.37 3.25 -0.10
CA VAL A 33 -7.62 3.98 0.93
C VAL A 33 -7.29 5.39 0.48
N SER A 34 -6.89 5.54 -0.79
CA SER A 34 -6.57 6.83 -1.41
C SER A 34 -7.71 7.84 -1.34
N ARG A 35 -8.98 7.40 -1.36
CA ARG A 35 -10.13 8.31 -1.26
C ARG A 35 -10.27 8.95 0.13
N PHE A 36 -9.56 8.43 1.13
CA PHE A 36 -9.57 8.94 2.50
C PHE A 36 -8.32 9.76 2.86
N LEU A 37 -7.25 9.72 2.04
CA LEU A 37 -5.91 10.19 2.42
C LEU A 37 -5.45 11.49 1.75
N GLY A 38 -6.38 12.34 1.31
CA GLY A 38 -6.05 13.68 0.80
C GLY A 38 -5.62 13.67 -0.67
N SER A 39 -4.48 14.30 -1.01
CA SER A 39 -4.03 14.46 -2.40
C SER A 39 -2.70 13.75 -2.72
N SER A 40 -1.94 13.36 -1.70
CA SER A 40 -0.65 12.70 -1.85
C SER A 40 -0.46 11.60 -0.81
N LEU A 41 0.33 10.57 -1.15
CA LEU A 41 0.62 9.45 -0.27
C LEU A 41 2.07 8.99 -0.43
N ILE A 42 2.74 8.71 0.68
CA ILE A 42 4.08 8.12 0.69
C ILE A 42 3.97 6.60 0.71
N VAL A 43 4.67 5.94 -0.22
CA VAL A 43 4.66 4.49 -0.35
C VAL A 43 6.09 3.96 -0.31
N GLY A 44 6.31 2.92 0.48
CA GLY A 44 7.57 2.18 0.53
C GLY A 44 7.31 0.70 0.75
N MET A 45 8.34 -0.12 0.59
CA MET A 45 8.24 -1.57 0.75
C MET A 45 9.46 -2.17 1.45
N ASP A 46 9.33 -3.40 1.93
CA ASP A 46 10.44 -4.19 2.45
C ASP A 46 11.03 -5.15 1.40
N CYS A 47 11.98 -5.99 1.82
CA CYS A 47 12.79 -6.83 0.94
C CYS A 47 12.15 -8.17 0.51
N ARG A 48 10.83 -8.38 0.70
CA ARG A 48 10.20 -9.62 0.22
C ARG A 48 10.13 -9.64 -1.31
N ILE A 49 10.25 -10.84 -1.88
CA ILE A 49 10.16 -11.07 -3.33
C ILE A 49 8.79 -10.62 -3.89
N SER A 50 7.72 -10.76 -3.11
CA SER A 50 6.37 -10.33 -3.49
C SER A 50 6.13 -8.83 -3.34
N SER A 51 6.99 -8.11 -2.61
CA SER A 51 6.78 -6.69 -2.28
C SER A 51 6.71 -5.77 -3.50
N PRO A 52 7.57 -5.91 -4.54
CA PRO A 52 7.47 -5.09 -5.75
C PRO A 52 6.10 -5.20 -6.44
N ALA A 53 5.61 -6.42 -6.66
CA ALA A 53 4.34 -6.66 -7.34
C ALA A 53 3.15 -6.06 -6.57
N LEU A 54 3.11 -6.26 -5.24
CA LEU A 54 2.06 -5.71 -4.38
C LEU A 54 2.12 -4.17 -4.29
N LYS A 55 3.32 -3.60 -4.19
CA LYS A 55 3.52 -2.14 -4.18
C LYS A 55 3.03 -1.52 -5.48
N ASP A 56 3.42 -2.07 -6.62
CA ASP A 56 3.05 -1.52 -7.93
C ASP A 56 1.53 -1.60 -8.17
N ALA A 57 0.91 -2.71 -7.75
CA ALA A 57 -0.54 -2.85 -7.76
C ALA A 57 -1.24 -1.81 -6.88
N PHE A 58 -0.76 -1.61 -5.65
CA PHE A 58 -1.28 -0.58 -4.75
C PHE A 58 -1.15 0.83 -5.34
N ILE A 59 0.02 1.18 -5.88
CA ILE A 59 0.28 2.47 -6.53
C ILE A 59 -0.65 2.68 -7.73
N LYS A 60 -0.86 1.65 -8.54
CA LYS A 60 -1.81 1.69 -9.66
C LYS A 60 -3.23 1.99 -9.17
N GLY A 61 -3.68 1.32 -8.11
CA GLY A 61 -4.97 1.57 -7.48
C GLY A 61 -5.11 2.99 -6.96
N ALA A 62 -4.09 3.48 -6.28
CA ALA A 62 -4.04 4.81 -5.71
C ALA A 62 -4.06 5.92 -6.78
N ARG A 63 -3.29 5.76 -7.85
CA ARG A 63 -3.29 6.70 -8.99
C ARG A 63 -4.64 6.74 -9.69
N LYS A 64 -5.35 5.61 -9.80
CA LYS A 64 -6.74 5.60 -10.32
C LYS A 64 -7.71 6.43 -9.47
N ALA A 65 -7.40 6.64 -8.19
CA ALA A 65 -8.18 7.51 -7.31
C ALA A 65 -7.78 9.00 -7.39
N GLY A 66 -6.78 9.34 -8.22
CA GLY A 66 -6.29 10.71 -8.37
C GLY A 66 -5.24 11.15 -7.35
N ILE A 67 -4.72 10.23 -6.52
CA ILE A 67 -3.66 10.55 -5.56
C ILE A 67 -2.29 10.62 -6.24
N ASN A 68 -1.50 11.62 -5.87
CA ASN A 68 -0.09 11.70 -6.20
C ASN A 68 0.75 10.77 -5.29
N ILE A 69 1.64 9.97 -5.86
CA ILE A 69 2.42 8.98 -5.12
C ILE A 69 3.87 9.40 -5.02
N ILE A 70 4.40 9.39 -3.80
CA ILE A 70 5.82 9.55 -3.50
C ILE A 70 6.36 8.16 -3.11
N ASP A 71 6.98 7.47 -4.07
CA ASP A 71 7.61 6.18 -3.83
C ASP A 71 9.01 6.37 -3.24
N VAL A 72 9.20 5.92 -1.99
CA VAL A 72 10.49 5.95 -1.29
C VAL A 72 11.27 4.65 -1.45
N GLY A 73 10.73 3.67 -2.17
CA GLY A 73 11.43 2.46 -2.59
C GLY A 73 11.54 1.39 -1.50
N LEU A 74 12.65 0.65 -1.56
CA LEU A 74 12.99 -0.40 -0.59
C LEU A 74 13.57 0.23 0.68
N VAL A 75 12.77 0.32 1.72
CA VAL A 75 13.16 0.97 2.98
C VAL A 75 12.55 0.25 4.20
N PRO A 76 13.19 0.30 5.38
CA PRO A 76 12.56 -0.15 6.61
C PRO A 76 11.30 0.67 6.92
N ARG A 77 10.33 0.06 7.63
CA ARG A 77 9.07 0.73 8.03
C ARG A 77 9.30 2.12 8.66
N GLY A 78 10.31 2.23 9.53
CA GLY A 78 10.62 3.50 10.21
C GLY A 78 11.02 4.62 9.25
N ALA A 79 11.66 4.31 8.13
CA ALA A 79 12.03 5.30 7.12
C ALA A 79 10.80 5.81 6.35
N THR A 80 9.83 4.94 6.02
CA THR A 80 8.56 5.36 5.44
C THR A 80 7.82 6.33 6.37
N SER A 81 7.74 5.99 7.66
CA SER A 81 7.12 6.86 8.67
C SER A 81 7.87 8.19 8.85
N PHE A 82 9.20 8.17 8.80
CA PHE A 82 10.02 9.38 8.82
C PHE A 82 9.70 10.30 7.63
N TRP A 83 9.62 9.76 6.42
CA TRP A 83 9.29 10.56 5.23
C TRP A 83 7.89 11.17 5.32
N SER A 84 6.92 10.41 5.85
CA SER A 84 5.55 10.88 6.07
C SER A 84 5.53 12.09 7.00
N TRP A 85 6.13 11.95 8.19
CA TRP A 85 6.29 13.06 9.14
C TRP A 85 7.05 14.24 8.55
N LYS A 86 8.17 13.98 7.86
CA LYS A 86 9.04 15.03 7.30
C LYS A 86 8.34 15.88 6.24
N ARG A 87 7.40 15.31 5.49
CA ARG A 87 6.67 16.01 4.42
C ARG A 87 5.26 16.43 4.81
N GLY A 88 4.75 16.00 5.95
CA GLY A 88 3.35 16.22 6.34
C GLY A 88 2.36 15.52 5.38
N ILE A 89 2.78 14.38 4.82
CA ILE A 89 1.98 13.59 3.87
C ILE A 89 1.73 12.22 4.49
N PRO A 90 0.50 11.68 4.45
CA PRO A 90 0.22 10.33 4.92
C PRO A 90 1.14 9.26 4.33
#